data_AF-A0AAF0U9L1-F1
#
_entry.id   AF-A0AAF0U9L1-F1
#
_cell.length_a   1.000
_cell.length_b   1.000
_cell.length_c   1.000
_cell.angle_alpha   90.00
_cell.angle_beta   90.00
_cell.angle_gamma   90.00
#
_symmetry.space_group_name_H-M   'P 1'
#
loop_
_entity.id
_entity.type
_entity.pdbx_description
1 polymer ?
#
loop_
_entity_poly.entity_id
_entity_poly.type
_entity_poly.pdbx_seq_one_letter_code
_entity_poly.pdbx_strand_id
1 'polypeptide(L)'
;LWRIFSSLRKITWVKPRNIAQLLNCWINIGNTTIKEERSRIVPACIWWTLWKERNQRCFEGKKNNVQNFKMNCIALYYFWCKQKVLVQAEELFDVLDYL
;
A
#
# COMPACT_ATOMS: atom_id res chain seq x y z
N LEU A 1 3.40 -5.00 4.39
CA LEU A 1 2.66 -3.93 3.67
C LEU A 1 1.22 -3.84 4.14
N TRP A 2 0.38 -4.87 3.95
CA TRP A 2 -1.02 -4.90 4.43
C TRP A 2 -1.23 -4.41 5.87
N ARG A 3 -0.41 -4.89 6.81
CA ARG A 3 -0.46 -4.44 8.21
C ARG A 3 -0.25 -2.93 8.37
N ILE A 4 0.61 -2.30 7.56
CA ILE A 4 0.85 -0.84 7.62
C ILE A 4 -0.47 -0.12 7.33
N PHE A 5 -1.07 -0.38 6.17
CA PHE A 5 -2.32 0.26 5.77
C PHE A 5 -3.50 -0.06 6.69
N SER A 6 -3.58 -1.30 7.18
CA SER A 6 -4.64 -1.72 8.10
C SER A 6 -4.49 -1.02 9.46
N SER A 7 -3.27 -0.95 10.01
CA SER A 7 -2.99 -0.22 11.25
C SER A 7 -3.29 1.28 11.13
N LEU A 8 -2.93 1.90 10.00
CA LEU A 8 -3.20 3.31 9.75
C LEU A 8 -4.71 3.61 9.65
N ARG A 9 -5.50 2.66 9.16
CA ARG A 9 -6.96 2.75 9.09
C ARG A 9 -7.69 2.23 10.32
N LYS A 10 -6.96 1.84 11.37
CA LYS A 10 -7.51 1.20 12.59
C LYS A 10 -8.37 -0.05 12.26
N ILE A 11 -8.06 -0.72 11.16
CA ILE A 11 -8.69 -1.99 10.77
C ILE A 11 -7.92 -3.12 11.43
N THR A 12 -8.62 -3.95 12.20
CA THR A 12 -8.03 -5.16 12.77
C THR A 12 -7.68 -6.13 11.64
N TRP A 13 -6.39 -6.33 11.39
CA TRP A 13 -5.94 -7.25 10.35
C TRP A 13 -6.25 -8.70 10.76
N VAL A 14 -7.22 -9.30 10.07
CA VAL A 14 -7.44 -10.75 10.08
C VAL A 14 -6.83 -11.31 8.81
N LYS A 15 -5.98 -12.33 8.92
CA LYS A 15 -5.44 -13.02 7.72
C LYS A 15 -6.62 -13.69 7.00
N PRO A 16 -7.01 -13.23 5.80
CA PRO A 16 -8.14 -13.84 5.10
C PRO A 16 -7.72 -15.20 4.53
N ARG A 17 -8.71 -16.06 4.29
CA ARG A 17 -8.47 -17.42 3.77
C ARG A 17 -7.82 -17.39 2.38
N ASN A 18 -8.18 -16.40 1.57
CA ASN A 18 -7.64 -16.20 0.23
C ASN A 18 -7.64 -14.72 -0.16
N ILE A 19 -6.99 -14.40 -1.28
CA ILE A 19 -6.84 -13.03 -1.80
C ILE A 19 -8.22 -12.45 -2.19
N ALA A 20 -9.14 -13.26 -2.71
CA ALA A 20 -10.47 -12.79 -3.09
C ALA A 20 -11.25 -12.26 -1.87
N GLN A 21 -11.23 -13.00 -0.75
CA GLN A 21 -11.83 -12.54 0.51
C GLN A 21 -11.16 -11.27 1.03
N LEU A 22 -9.82 -11.18 0.94
CA LEU A 22 -9.09 -9.97 1.32
C LEU A 22 -9.61 -8.74 0.58
N LEU A 23 -9.73 -8.85 -0.75
CA LEU A 23 -10.17 -7.75 -1.59
C LEU A 23 -11.61 -7.39 -1.32
N ASN A 24 -12.49 -8.38 -1.15
CA ASN A 24 -13.89 -8.13 -0.84
C ASN A 24 -14.03 -7.37 0.49
N CYS A 25 -13.34 -7.81 1.55
CA CYS A 25 -13.32 -7.09 2.83
C CYS A 25 -12.76 -5.67 2.67
N TRP A 26 -11.67 -5.51 1.90
CA TRP A 26 -11.03 -4.21 1.71
C TRP A 26 -11.91 -3.21 0.94
N ILE A 27 -12.56 -3.68 -0.13
CA ILE A 27 -13.51 -2.88 -0.93
C ILE A 27 -14.70 -2.47 -0.07
N ASN A 28 -15.29 -3.43 0.66
CA ASN A 28 -16.45 -3.15 1.51
C ASN A 28 -16.15 -2.14 2.62
N ILE A 29 -14.95 -2.18 3.22
CA ILE A 29 -14.53 -1.14 4.17
C ILE A 29 -14.37 0.20 3.46
N GLY A 30 -13.76 0.22 2.28
CA GLY A 30 -13.56 1.44 1.50
C GLY A 30 -14.85 2.15 1.10
N ASN A 31 -15.89 1.39 0.73
CA ASN A 31 -17.20 1.90 0.29
C ASN A 31 -18.00 2.58 1.41
N THR A 32 -17.65 2.38 2.68
CA THR A 32 -18.30 3.04 3.82
C THR A 32 -17.69 4.41 4.15
N THR A 33 -16.60 4.78 3.49
CA THR A 33 -15.85 6.01 3.77
C THR A 33 -15.89 6.97 2.58
N ILE A 34 -15.86 8.28 2.85
CA ILE A 34 -15.80 9.36 1.83
C ILE A 34 -14.58 9.22 0.88
N LYS A 35 -13.60 8.39 1.23
CA LYS A 35 -12.35 8.13 0.47
C LYS A 35 -12.37 6.79 -0.26
N GLU A 36 -13.50 6.41 -0.87
CA GLU A 36 -13.69 5.13 -1.55
C GLU A 36 -12.60 4.86 -2.61
N GLU A 37 -12.32 5.84 -3.47
CA GLU A 37 -11.32 5.70 -4.54
C GLU A 37 -9.92 5.41 -4.00
N ARG A 38 -9.51 6.09 -2.93
CA ARG A 38 -8.18 5.91 -2.31
C ARG A 38 -8.03 4.55 -1.68
N SER A 39 -9.11 3.99 -1.17
CA SER A 39 -9.13 2.62 -0.64
C SER A 39 -8.74 1.62 -1.72
N ARG A 40 -9.20 1.79 -2.96
CA ARG A 40 -8.89 0.88 -4.08
C ARG A 40 -7.42 0.94 -4.52
N ILE A 41 -6.70 2.03 -4.21
CA ILE A 41 -5.28 2.22 -4.56
C ILE A 41 -4.37 1.30 -3.73
N VAL A 42 -4.73 1.03 -2.47
CA VAL A 42 -3.86 0.28 -1.54
C VAL A 42 -3.51 -1.13 -2.06
N PRO A 43 -4.47 -2.00 -2.43
CA PRO A 43 -4.15 -3.33 -2.96
C PRO A 43 -3.23 -3.27 -4.18
N ALA A 44 -3.50 -2.35 -5.12
CA ALA A 44 -2.70 -2.17 -6.33
C ALA A 44 -1.24 -1.79 -5.99
N CYS A 45 -1.05 -0.87 -5.05
CA CYS A 45 0.29 -0.47 -4.61
C CYS A 45 1.07 -1.63 -3.96
N ILE A 46 0.39 -2.43 -3.13
CA ILE A 46 1.02 -3.57 -2.47
C ILE A 46 1.47 -4.61 -3.49
N TRP A 47 0.60 -4.97 -4.43
CA TRP A 47 0.93 -5.96 -5.45
C TRP A 47 2.01 -5.47 -6.40
N TRP A 48 1.92 -4.23 -6.87
CA TRP A 48 2.92 -3.67 -7.76
C TRP A 48 4.30 -3.63 -7.11
N THR A 49 4.38 -3.18 -5.85
CA THR A 49 5.64 -3.15 -5.10
C THR A 49 6.20 -4.57 -4.92
N LEU A 50 5.35 -5.55 -4.57
CA LEU A 50 5.76 -6.95 -4.42
C LEU A 50 6.24 -7.56 -5.74
N TRP A 51 5.52 -7.34 -6.83
CA TRP A 51 5.88 -7.80 -8.16
C TRP A 51 7.23 -7.23 -8.58
N LYS A 52 7.42 -5.92 -8.42
CA LYS A 52 8.68 -5.24 -8.75
C LYS A 52 9.85 -5.78 -7.93
N GLU A 53 9.68 -5.96 -6.62
CA GLU A 53 10.73 -6.52 -5.76
C GLU A 53 11.11 -7.95 -6.18
N ARG A 54 10.13 -8.81 -6.41
CA ARG A 54 10.38 -10.20 -6.83
C ARG A 54 11.08 -10.28 -8.18
N ASN A 55 10.66 -9.45 -9.13
CA ASN A 55 11.31 -9.42 -10.44
C ASN A 55 12.73 -8.87 -10.38
N GLN A 56 12.97 -7.80 -9.62
CA GLN A 56 14.33 -7.29 -9.41
C GLN A 56 15.24 -8.35 -8.78
N ARG A 57 14.71 -9.12 -7.83
CA ARG A 57 15.48 -10.20 -7.21
C ARG A 57 15.76 -11.36 -8.17
N CYS A 58 14.76 -11.79 -8.93
CA CYS A 58 14.87 -12.95 -9.82
C CYS A 58 15.67 -12.65 -11.11
N PHE A 59 15.47 -11.47 -11.71
CA PHE A 59 16.02 -11.14 -13.03
C PHE A 59 17.23 -10.20 -12.96
N GLU A 60 17.38 -9.40 -11.89
CA GLU A 60 18.49 -8.43 -11.77
C GLU A 60 19.43 -8.76 -10.60
N GLY A 61 19.15 -9.80 -9.80
CA GLY A 61 19.93 -10.13 -8.61
C GLY A 61 19.90 -9.05 -7.51
N LYS A 62 19.03 -8.03 -7.64
CA LYS A 62 18.95 -6.91 -6.70
C LYS A 62 18.00 -7.26 -5.56
N LYS A 63 18.51 -7.22 -4.33
CA LYS A 63 17.70 -7.38 -3.12
C LYS A 63 17.48 -6.03 -2.47
N ASN A 64 16.21 -5.69 -2.23
CA ASN A 64 15.87 -4.49 -1.46
C ASN A 64 15.77 -4.83 0.04
N ASN A 65 16.19 -3.91 0.91
CA ASN A 65 15.98 -4.09 2.34
C ASN A 65 14.50 -3.91 2.68
N VAL A 66 14.08 -4.47 3.82
CA VAL A 66 12.66 -4.47 4.22
C VAL A 66 12.11 -3.05 4.44
N GLN A 67 12.93 -2.11 4.90
CA GLN A 67 12.50 -0.75 5.15
C GLN A 67 12.24 0.00 3.85
N ASN A 68 13.19 -0.04 2.90
CA ASN A 68 13.04 0.51 1.56
C ASN A 68 11.87 -0.13 0.82
N PHE A 69 11.65 -1.43 0.97
CA PHE A 69 10.48 -2.09 0.40
C PHE A 69 9.16 -1.52 0.92
N LYS A 70 9.06 -1.22 2.23
CA LYS A 70 7.91 -0.54 2.82
C LYS A 70 7.76 0.89 2.29
N MET A 71 8.86 1.65 2.27
CA MET A 71 8.87 3.04 1.81
C MET A 71 8.46 3.15 0.34
N ASN A 72 8.95 2.28 -0.53
CA ASN A 72 8.55 2.25 -1.94
C ASN A 72 7.05 2.07 -2.11
N CYS A 73 6.42 1.22 -1.30
CA CYS A 73 4.97 1.02 -1.35
C CYS A 73 4.19 2.26 -0.86
N ILE A 74 4.70 2.94 0.16
CA ILE A 74 4.07 4.17 0.70
C ILE A 74 4.21 5.31 -0.30
N ALA A 75 5.40 5.50 -0.87
CA ALA A 75 5.66 6.51 -1.90
C ALA A 75 4.79 6.27 -3.15
N LEU A 76 4.62 5.02 -3.56
CA LEU A 76 3.72 4.66 -4.66
C LEU A 76 2.26 5.00 -4.35
N TYR A 77 1.78 4.69 -3.14
CA TYR A 77 0.43 5.05 -2.71
C TYR A 77 0.21 6.56 -2.74
N TYR A 78 1.16 7.32 -2.17
CA TYR A 78 1.11 8.79 -2.19
C TYR A 78 1.08 9.34 -3.62
N PHE A 79 1.95 8.82 -4.49
CA PHE A 79 1.97 9.20 -5.90
C PHE A 79 0.60 8.99 -6.56
N TRP A 80 -0.06 7.85 -6.34
CA TRP A 80 -1.38 7.63 -6.94
C TRP A 80 -2.49 8.47 -6.29
N CYS A 81 -2.34 8.87 -5.02
CA CYS A 81 -3.29 9.77 -4.36
C CYS A 81 -3.12 11.25 -4.76
N LYS A 82 -1.89 11.68 -5.06
CA LYS A 82 -1.52 13.09 -5.24
C LYS A 82 -0.98 13.48 -6.60
N GLN A 83 -0.62 12.50 -7.41
CA GLN A 83 0.15 12.68 -8.64
C GLN A 83 1.47 13.44 -8.37
N LYS A 84 2.08 13.20 -7.21
CA LYS A 84 3.34 13.81 -6.75
C LYS A 84 4.32 12.74 -6.29
N VAL A 85 5.59 12.90 -6.65
CA VAL A 85 6.68 12.05 -6.15
C VAL A 85 6.97 12.46 -4.72
N LEU A 86 7.07 11.48 -3.83
CA LEU A 86 7.43 11.70 -2.44
C LEU A 86 8.94 11.89 -2.36
N VAL A 87 9.40 13.10 -2.01
CA VAL A 87 10.83 13.49 -2.05
C VAL A 87 11.43 13.55 -0.64
N GLN A 88 10.63 13.87 0.37
CA GLN A 88 11.10 14.06 1.75
C GLN A 88 10.25 13.32 2.78
N ALA A 89 10.86 12.97 3.93
CA ALA A 89 10.19 12.23 5.00
C ALA A 89 9.10 13.06 5.72
N GLU A 90 9.16 14.40 5.69
CA GLU A 90 8.12 15.26 6.26
C GLU A 90 6.78 15.12 5.50
N GLU A 91 6.80 14.78 4.21
CA GLU A 91 5.59 14.48 3.41
C GLU A 91 4.93 13.15 3.82
N LEU A 92 5.58 12.35 4.68
CA LEU A 92 5.01 11.10 5.19
C LEU A 92 3.79 11.34 6.08
N PHE A 93 3.75 12.46 6.81
CA PHE A 93 2.59 12.85 7.59
C PHE A 93 1.40 13.18 6.70
N ASP A 94 1.63 13.83 5.56
CA ASP A 94 0.58 14.07 4.58
C ASP A 94 -0.01 12.74 4.08
N VAL A 95 0.79 11.71 3.83
CA VAL A 95 0.29 10.36 3.44
C VAL A 95 -0.77 9.84 4.43
N LEU A 96 -0.59 10.09 5.73
CA LEU A 96 -1.53 9.65 6.77
C LEU A 96 -2.89 10.33 6.61
N ASP A 97 -2.92 11.61 6.25
CA ASP A 97 -4.16 12.35 6.00
C ASP A 97 -4.90 11.84 4.76
N TYR A 98 -4.22 11.16 3.84
CA TYR A 98 -4.83 10.59 2.63
C TYR A 98 -5.36 9.17 2.81
N LEU A 99 -4.98 8.47 3.88
CA LEU A 99 -5.50 7.12 4.19
C LEU A 99 -6.91 7.14 4.75
#